data_AF-A0A5W0WNS7-F1
#
_entry.id   AF-A0A5W0WNS7-F1
#
_cell.length_a   1.000
_cell.length_b   1.000
_cell.length_c   1.000
_cell.angle_alpha   90.00
_cell.angle_beta   90.00
_cell.angle_gamma   90.00
#
_symmetry.space_group_name_H-M   'P 1'
#
loop_
_entity.id
_entity.type
_entity.pdbx_description
1 polymer ?
#
loop_
_entity_poly.entity_id
_entity_poly.type
_entity_poly.pdbx_seq_one_letter_code
_entity_poly.pdbx_strand_id
1 'polypeptide(L)'
;MFHYQPWGQGTKYVVEEDYDYGINFKDIEIREVKFSQLRHVPDRIVNEYNDRGKMSNDFVHVAAFSSLIKNDFWQFYWLTDGQHILWAGKIVQNPPGKPPVDAATFRAYGRFAADKDSLYFDGERTDDNHGEKRVDIDSLQQVGGNIKLSDSGDVLKDRRNLYFQGRWLASAQGYSILGVKSWEQRNILFSPTSCDTTSNPGPWDTILRTATQVFVNGVAIDADPNSFHVVRWVAGVQLLYRDKAGVKRYYFGKDCLNTFNVQRDKVTWMTREASRRGDDCRIATIPNVDPEYFHPIHYNWTVAQYKDLLYQAKYVSPVDRVLTITRLPDPQVQLKAGANLVGKQIYFIGDGGVQIIDPIGPLVWFKNPDGSFSDVFAHDDRYLYFFGDTLVDSGQRRNVTRTLDTAHIDKSGYYLVTEEGKYEVINNAFTSR
;
A
#
# COMPACT_ATOMS: atom_id res chain seq x y z
N MET A 1 1.95 8.36 12.00
CA MET A 1 1.27 9.55 11.42
C MET A 1 2.08 10.15 10.27
N PHE A 2 1.46 10.45 9.12
CA PHE A 2 2.14 10.95 7.90
C PHE A 2 2.16 12.46 7.86
N HIS A 3 3.33 13.08 7.82
CA HIS A 3 3.39 14.52 7.91
C HIS A 3 4.65 15.13 7.29
N TYR A 4 4.53 16.40 6.90
CA TYR A 4 5.60 17.23 6.40
C TYR A 4 6.23 18.02 7.55
N GLN A 5 7.55 18.15 7.52
CA GLN A 5 8.32 18.96 8.46
C GLN A 5 9.31 19.87 7.70
N PRO A 6 9.73 21.00 8.28
CA PRO A 6 10.83 21.78 7.75
C PRO A 6 12.13 20.94 7.67
N TRP A 7 12.89 21.07 6.59
CA TRP A 7 14.21 20.45 6.45
C TRP A 7 15.17 21.36 5.69
N GLY A 8 16.07 22.02 6.42
CA GLY A 8 16.93 23.05 5.84
C GLY A 8 16.10 24.16 5.17
N GLN A 9 16.29 24.34 3.86
CA GLN A 9 15.50 25.28 3.03
C GLN A 9 14.29 24.63 2.34
N GLY A 10 14.13 23.32 2.48
CA GLY A 10 13.08 22.54 1.83
C GLY A 10 12.13 21.89 2.84
N THR A 11 11.51 20.81 2.39
CA THR A 11 10.56 20.03 3.17
C THR A 11 11.05 18.60 3.29
N LYS A 12 10.75 17.93 4.40
CA LYS A 12 10.85 16.47 4.50
C LYS A 12 9.49 15.88 4.83
N TYR A 13 9.25 14.69 4.32
CA TYR A 13 8.05 13.91 4.61
C TYR A 13 8.41 12.73 5.49
N VAL A 14 7.73 12.64 6.63
CA VAL A 14 8.03 11.74 7.73
C VAL A 14 6.80 10.89 8.03
N VAL A 15 7.02 9.61 8.26
CA VAL A 15 6.01 8.71 8.81
C VAL A 15 6.41 8.43 10.25
N GLU A 16 5.73 9.10 11.17
CA GLU A 16 5.87 8.79 12.60
C GLU A 16 5.38 7.36 12.84
N GLU A 17 6.26 6.53 13.43
CA GLU A 17 5.99 5.14 13.78
C GLU A 17 4.72 5.06 14.61
N ASP A 18 3.67 4.47 14.03
CA ASP A 18 2.62 3.86 14.81
C ASP A 18 2.89 2.36 14.75
N TYR A 19 2.99 1.72 15.92
CA TYR A 19 3.20 0.27 16.04
C TYR A 19 2.12 -0.54 15.29
N ASP A 20 0.98 0.09 14.97
CA ASP A 20 -0.14 -0.53 14.27
C ASP A 20 0.01 -0.58 12.74
N TYR A 21 0.87 0.22 12.10
CA TYR A 21 0.93 0.29 10.61
C TYR A 21 2.04 -0.52 9.95
N GLY A 22 3.13 -0.87 10.66
CA GLY A 22 4.21 -1.70 10.11
C GLY A 22 4.93 -1.17 8.86
N ILE A 23 4.68 0.08 8.44
CA ILE A 23 5.32 0.71 7.30
C ILE A 23 6.64 1.33 7.75
N ASN A 24 7.75 0.77 7.26
CA ASN A 24 9.08 1.34 7.40
C ASN A 24 9.59 1.81 6.04
N PHE A 25 9.66 3.12 5.83
CA PHE A 25 10.45 3.69 4.75
C PHE A 25 11.14 4.97 5.20
N LYS A 26 12.27 5.26 4.58
CA LYS A 26 13.11 6.40 4.92
C LYS A 26 12.40 7.73 4.65
N ASP A 27 12.59 8.72 5.53
CA ASP A 27 12.17 10.11 5.30
C ASP A 27 12.43 10.53 3.84
N ILE A 28 11.40 11.08 3.19
CA ILE A 28 11.52 11.59 1.82
C ILE A 28 11.87 13.07 1.89
N GLU A 29 13.08 13.41 1.42
CA GLU A 29 13.49 14.81 1.27
C GLU A 29 12.91 15.41 -0.01
N ILE A 30 12.17 16.50 0.13
CA ILE A 30 11.54 17.26 -0.96
C ILE A 30 12.14 18.67 -0.95
N ARG A 31 13.35 18.79 -1.50
CA ARG A 31 14.18 20.00 -1.38
C ARG A 31 13.63 21.17 -2.19
N GLU A 32 12.88 20.88 -3.24
CA GLU A 32 12.28 21.83 -4.18
C GLU A 32 11.08 22.57 -3.57
N VAL A 33 10.47 22.00 -2.52
CA VAL A 33 9.24 22.51 -1.91
C VAL A 33 9.55 23.25 -0.63
N LYS A 34 9.12 24.51 -0.55
CA LYS A 34 9.27 25.34 0.65
C LYS A 34 8.17 25.04 1.64
N PHE A 35 8.54 24.49 2.79
CA PHE A 35 7.59 24.13 3.85
C PHE A 35 6.71 25.31 4.29
N SER A 36 7.29 26.52 4.36
CA SER A 36 6.56 27.74 4.77
C SER A 36 5.47 28.20 3.80
N GLN A 37 5.44 27.67 2.57
CA GLN A 37 4.44 27.99 1.54
C GLN A 37 3.42 26.88 1.33
N LEU A 38 3.64 25.73 1.99
CA LEU A 38 2.81 24.54 1.85
C LEU A 38 1.40 24.81 2.38
N ARG A 39 0.40 24.41 1.60
CA ARG A 39 -1.02 24.54 1.93
C ARG A 39 -1.82 23.45 1.23
N HIS A 40 -2.98 23.12 1.78
CA HIS A 40 -3.92 22.23 1.11
C HIS A 40 -4.44 22.86 -0.19
N VAL A 41 -4.58 22.05 -1.22
CA VAL A 41 -5.41 22.40 -2.38
C VAL A 41 -6.86 22.42 -1.90
N PRO A 42 -7.67 23.44 -2.25
CA PRO A 42 -9.09 23.44 -1.95
C PRO A 42 -9.78 22.18 -2.49
N ASP A 43 -10.33 21.38 -1.59
CA ASP A 43 -11.06 20.14 -1.89
C ASP A 43 -12.56 20.34 -1.64
N ARG A 44 -13.39 19.96 -2.62
CA ARG A 44 -14.85 20.10 -2.54
C ARG A 44 -15.53 19.03 -1.67
N ILE A 45 -14.85 17.92 -1.37
CA ILE A 45 -15.41 16.86 -0.51
C ILE A 45 -15.12 17.15 0.98
N VAL A 46 -13.93 17.64 1.29
CA VAL A 46 -13.44 17.70 2.68
C VAL A 46 -13.78 19.05 3.32
N ASN A 47 -15.07 19.26 3.59
CA ASN A 47 -15.54 20.47 4.28
C ASN A 47 -15.41 20.41 5.81
N GLU A 48 -15.28 19.23 6.42
CA GLU A 48 -15.33 19.07 7.90
C GLU A 48 -13.98 18.90 8.61
N TYR A 49 -12.87 18.70 7.87
CA TYR A 49 -11.53 18.49 8.47
C TYR A 49 -10.49 19.55 8.07
N ASN A 50 -10.95 20.67 7.50
CA ASN A 50 -10.15 21.87 7.30
C ASN A 50 -9.87 22.57 8.66
N ASP A 51 -9.22 21.85 9.56
CA ASP A 51 -8.68 22.45 10.77
C ASP A 51 -7.45 23.26 10.35
N ARG A 52 -7.67 24.56 10.13
CA ARG A 52 -6.70 25.53 9.63
C ARG A 52 -5.38 25.60 10.44
N GLY A 53 -5.30 24.88 11.56
CA GLY A 53 -4.17 24.85 12.48
C GLY A 53 -3.17 23.69 12.34
N LYS A 54 -3.41 22.64 11.54
CA LYS A 54 -2.48 21.48 11.41
C LYS A 54 -2.09 21.18 9.96
N MET A 55 -1.46 22.17 9.32
CA MET A 55 -0.96 22.14 7.92
C MET A 55 0.17 21.12 7.63
N SER A 56 0.65 20.37 8.62
CA SER A 56 1.73 19.39 8.45
C SER A 56 1.24 17.98 8.14
N ASN A 57 -0.03 17.63 8.33
CA ASN A 57 -0.50 16.26 8.15
C ASN A 57 -1.15 16.09 6.76
N ASP A 58 -0.73 15.11 5.96
CA ASP A 58 -1.52 14.72 4.78
C ASP A 58 -2.48 13.57 5.05
N PHE A 59 -2.44 12.94 6.22
CA PHE A 59 -3.33 11.84 6.60
C PHE A 59 -4.66 12.32 7.21
N VAL A 60 -5.77 11.84 6.66
CA VAL A 60 -7.11 12.03 7.24
C VAL A 60 -7.30 11.05 8.40
N HIS A 61 -7.14 11.52 9.65
CA HIS A 61 -7.42 10.69 10.83
C HIS A 61 -8.95 10.55 11.02
N VAL A 62 -9.51 9.40 10.65
CA VAL A 62 -10.93 9.10 10.88
C VAL A 62 -11.06 8.40 12.23
N ALA A 63 -11.57 9.10 13.24
CA ALA A 63 -11.94 8.44 14.49
C ALA A 63 -13.20 7.58 14.24
N ALA A 64 -13.07 6.25 14.23
CA ALA A 64 -14.23 5.37 14.27
C ALA A 64 -13.95 4.08 15.04
N PHE A 65 -14.47 4.02 16.26
CA PHE A 65 -14.98 2.83 16.95
C PHE A 65 -14.76 1.48 16.25
N SER A 66 -13.69 0.76 16.58
CA SER A 66 -13.73 -0.62 17.10
C SER A 66 -12.35 -1.25 17.03
N SER A 67 -11.96 -1.92 18.11
CA SER A 67 -10.76 -2.74 18.29
C SER A 67 -10.70 -4.00 17.39
N LEU A 68 -11.42 -4.01 16.26
CA LEU A 68 -11.53 -5.14 15.33
C LEU A 68 -11.07 -4.80 13.90
N ILE A 69 -10.49 -3.62 13.70
CA ILE A 69 -10.08 -3.13 12.38
C ILE A 69 -8.60 -2.73 12.48
N LYS A 70 -7.70 -3.66 12.18
CA LYS A 70 -6.24 -3.43 12.23
C LYS A 70 -5.66 -2.73 10.98
N ASN A 71 -6.50 -2.21 10.08
CA ASN A 71 -6.09 -1.80 8.73
C ASN A 71 -6.85 -0.54 8.25
N ASP A 72 -6.65 0.60 8.90
CA ASP A 72 -7.20 1.91 8.53
C ASP A 72 -6.39 2.57 7.39
N PHE A 73 -6.46 2.02 6.17
CA PHE A 73 -5.63 2.48 5.05
C PHE A 73 -5.98 3.87 4.45
N TRP A 74 -4.93 4.42 3.84
CA TRP A 74 -4.54 5.80 3.53
C TRP A 74 -5.52 6.72 2.80
N GLN A 75 -5.76 7.91 3.35
CA GLN A 75 -6.27 9.06 2.60
C GLN A 75 -5.32 10.23 2.73
N PHE A 76 -4.85 10.71 1.57
CA PHE A 76 -3.95 11.84 1.48
C PHE A 76 -4.68 13.10 1.04
N TYR A 77 -4.25 14.23 1.58
CA TYR A 77 -4.60 15.52 1.01
C TYR A 77 -3.72 15.85 -0.19
N TRP A 78 -4.29 16.55 -1.16
CA TRP A 78 -3.50 17.28 -2.15
C TRP A 78 -2.93 18.54 -1.50
N LEU A 79 -1.61 18.75 -1.61
CA LEU A 79 -0.95 19.96 -1.13
C LEU A 79 -0.27 20.72 -2.28
N THR A 80 0.03 21.98 -2.04
CA THR A 80 0.76 22.83 -2.97
C THR A 80 1.58 23.88 -2.24
N ASP A 81 2.73 24.25 -2.77
CA ASP A 81 3.45 25.48 -2.40
C ASP A 81 3.09 26.66 -3.32
N GLY A 82 2.28 26.42 -4.36
CA GLY A 82 1.93 27.37 -5.42
C GLY A 82 2.69 27.16 -6.73
N GLN A 83 3.72 26.32 -6.73
CA GLN A 83 4.46 25.93 -7.94
C GLN A 83 4.32 24.42 -8.20
N HIS A 84 4.35 23.62 -7.13
CA HIS A 84 4.28 22.18 -7.16
C HIS A 84 2.95 21.69 -6.57
N ILE A 85 2.52 20.51 -7.01
CA ILE A 85 1.44 19.74 -6.37
C ILE A 85 2.08 18.53 -5.69
N LEU A 86 1.60 18.21 -4.49
CA LEU A 86 2.10 17.13 -3.65
C LEU A 86 0.98 16.15 -3.31
N TRP A 87 1.35 14.87 -3.26
CA TRP A 87 0.51 13.77 -2.82
C TRP A 87 1.36 12.68 -2.17
N ALA A 88 1.04 12.28 -0.93
CA ALA A 88 1.69 11.17 -0.21
C ALA A 88 3.24 11.24 -0.22
N GLY A 89 3.79 12.41 0.08
CA GLY A 89 5.24 12.64 0.12
C GLY A 89 5.92 12.79 -1.25
N LYS A 90 5.18 12.88 -2.35
CA LYS A 90 5.73 13.02 -3.71
C LYS A 90 5.28 14.31 -4.38
N ILE A 91 6.20 14.92 -5.15
CA ILE A 91 5.82 15.92 -6.15
C ILE A 91 5.12 15.19 -7.30
N VAL A 92 3.90 15.61 -7.60
CA VAL A 92 3.11 15.06 -8.70
C VAL A 92 3.73 15.51 -10.01
N GLN A 93 4.01 14.54 -10.89
CA GLN A 93 4.65 14.78 -12.18
C GLN A 93 3.95 14.00 -13.28
N ASN A 94 3.82 14.63 -14.45
CA ASN A 94 3.26 14.00 -15.64
C ASN A 94 4.36 13.24 -16.41
N PRO A 95 4.03 12.11 -17.08
CA PRO A 95 5.00 11.37 -17.89
C PRO A 95 5.63 12.24 -19.01
N PRO A 96 6.85 11.90 -19.47
CA PRO A 96 7.50 12.60 -20.58
C PRO A 96 6.59 12.72 -21.82
N GLY A 97 6.57 13.91 -22.42
CA GLY A 97 5.72 14.19 -23.59
C GLY A 97 4.27 14.56 -23.27
N LYS A 98 3.88 14.59 -22.00
CA LYS A 98 2.60 15.15 -21.55
C LYS A 98 2.78 16.59 -21.02
N PRO A 99 1.71 17.42 -21.03
CA PRO A 99 1.77 18.76 -20.44
C PRO A 99 2.24 18.73 -18.98
N PRO A 100 3.00 19.72 -18.50
CA PRO A 100 3.40 19.80 -17.10
C PRO A 100 2.17 20.00 -16.19
N VAL A 101 2.30 19.61 -14.92
CA VAL A 101 1.25 19.84 -13.92
C VAL A 101 1.07 21.34 -13.70
N ASP A 102 -0.16 21.83 -13.82
CA ASP A 102 -0.48 23.25 -13.64
C ASP A 102 -1.07 23.51 -12.25
N ALA A 103 -0.24 23.93 -11.30
CA ALA A 103 -0.65 24.14 -9.92
C ALA A 103 -1.69 25.26 -9.74
N ALA A 104 -1.75 26.24 -10.65
CA ALA A 104 -2.66 27.38 -10.56
C ALA A 104 -4.11 26.98 -10.86
N THR A 105 -4.29 26.11 -11.85
CA THR A 105 -5.60 25.60 -12.28
C THR A 105 -5.98 24.30 -11.61
N PHE A 106 -5.08 23.69 -10.82
CA PHE A 106 -5.32 22.45 -10.10
C PHE A 106 -6.51 22.56 -9.13
N ARG A 107 -7.41 21.57 -9.18
CA ARG A 107 -8.61 21.47 -8.34
C ARG A 107 -8.80 20.03 -7.90
N ALA A 108 -9.17 19.84 -6.65
CA ALA A 108 -9.32 18.52 -6.04
C ALA A 108 -10.78 18.17 -5.70
N TYR A 109 -11.07 16.88 -5.73
CA TYR A 109 -12.31 16.25 -5.30
C TYR A 109 -11.95 14.90 -4.65
N GLY A 110 -11.56 14.92 -3.38
CA GLY A 110 -10.99 13.76 -2.68
C GLY A 110 -9.74 13.24 -3.39
N ARG A 111 -9.73 11.94 -3.73
CA ARG A 111 -8.63 11.27 -4.45
C ARG A 111 -8.51 11.65 -5.92
N PHE A 112 -9.54 12.26 -6.49
CA PHE A 112 -9.55 12.76 -7.86
C PHE A 112 -9.08 14.21 -7.89
N ALA A 113 -8.35 14.57 -8.93
CA ALA A 113 -8.05 15.96 -9.20
C ALA A 113 -7.94 16.23 -10.70
N ALA A 114 -7.95 17.50 -11.07
CA ALA A 114 -7.73 17.93 -12.45
C ALA A 114 -7.04 19.30 -12.46
N ASP A 115 -6.18 19.50 -13.47
CA ASP A 115 -5.75 20.83 -13.90
C ASP A 115 -6.30 21.12 -15.29
N LYS A 116 -5.90 22.22 -15.92
CA LYS A 116 -6.39 22.59 -17.25
C LYS A 116 -6.13 21.57 -18.37
N ASP A 117 -5.15 20.68 -18.22
CA ASP A 117 -4.69 19.76 -19.28
C ASP A 117 -4.80 18.27 -18.91
N SER A 118 -4.88 17.92 -17.64
CA SER A 118 -4.76 16.54 -17.17
C SER A 118 -5.74 16.20 -16.04
N LEU A 119 -6.16 14.94 -16.03
CA LEU A 119 -6.89 14.32 -14.93
C LEU A 119 -5.91 13.51 -14.07
N TYR A 120 -6.20 13.46 -12.78
CA TYR A 120 -5.35 12.81 -11.79
C TYR A 120 -6.16 11.94 -10.83
N PHE A 121 -5.52 10.88 -10.35
CA PHE A 121 -5.99 10.06 -9.25
C PHE A 121 -4.81 9.60 -8.40
N ASP A 122 -4.90 9.78 -7.10
CA ASP A 122 -3.85 9.47 -6.12
C ASP A 122 -2.43 9.90 -6.50
N GLY A 123 -2.27 11.18 -6.81
CA GLY A 123 -0.97 11.76 -7.11
C GLY A 123 -0.42 11.39 -8.49
N GLU A 124 -1.20 10.75 -9.36
CA GLU A 124 -0.75 10.36 -10.69
C GLU A 124 -1.68 10.82 -11.79
N ARG A 125 -1.09 11.08 -12.96
CA ARG A 125 -1.81 11.38 -14.18
C ARG A 125 -2.55 10.15 -14.70
N THR A 126 -3.83 10.31 -15.00
CA THR A 126 -4.68 9.21 -15.44
C THR A 126 -5.23 9.40 -16.85
N ASP A 127 -5.49 10.64 -17.28
CA ASP A 127 -6.00 10.94 -18.63
C ASP A 127 -5.77 12.42 -19.01
N ASP A 128 -6.09 12.77 -20.26
CA ASP A 128 -6.14 14.15 -20.77
C ASP A 128 -7.43 14.85 -20.32
N ASN A 129 -7.37 16.15 -20.00
CA ASN A 129 -8.53 16.97 -19.59
C ASN A 129 -8.99 17.94 -20.70
N HIS A 130 -9.22 17.40 -21.90
CA HIS A 130 -9.58 18.20 -23.08
C HIS A 130 -10.75 17.58 -23.85
N GLY A 131 -11.42 18.41 -24.66
CA GLY A 131 -12.50 17.96 -25.55
C GLY A 131 -13.63 17.27 -24.78
N GLU A 132 -14.00 16.07 -25.23
CA GLU A 132 -15.06 15.27 -24.61
C GLU A 132 -14.73 14.83 -23.17
N LYS A 133 -13.44 14.70 -22.84
CA LYS A 133 -12.96 14.26 -21.53
C LYS A 133 -12.96 15.37 -20.48
N ARG A 134 -13.26 16.60 -20.89
CA ARG A 134 -13.10 17.78 -20.04
C ARG A 134 -14.04 17.71 -18.84
N VAL A 135 -13.45 17.65 -17.65
CA VAL A 135 -14.19 17.60 -16.38
C VAL A 135 -14.86 18.93 -16.06
N ASP A 136 -16.13 18.86 -15.69
CA ASP A 136 -16.85 19.93 -15.01
C ASP A 136 -16.80 19.69 -13.51
N ILE A 137 -15.67 20.07 -12.90
CA ILE A 137 -15.38 19.82 -11.48
C ILE A 137 -16.41 20.45 -10.54
N ASP A 138 -17.08 21.52 -10.99
CA ASP A 138 -18.09 22.21 -10.19
C ASP A 138 -19.37 21.40 -10.02
N SER A 139 -19.63 20.48 -10.94
CA SER A 139 -20.77 19.57 -10.93
C SER A 139 -20.42 18.14 -10.53
N LEU A 140 -19.16 17.89 -10.22
CA LEU A 140 -18.66 16.55 -9.95
C LEU A 140 -19.31 15.99 -8.68
N GLN A 141 -19.79 14.77 -8.82
CA GLN A 141 -20.49 14.02 -7.78
C GLN A 141 -20.02 12.58 -7.78
N GLN A 142 -19.94 12.01 -6.59
CA GLN A 142 -19.66 10.59 -6.44
C GLN A 142 -20.85 9.73 -6.86
N VAL A 143 -20.56 8.61 -7.53
CA VAL A 143 -21.55 7.65 -8.00
C VAL A 143 -21.51 6.41 -7.09
N GLY A 144 -22.36 6.41 -6.06
CA GLY A 144 -22.38 5.37 -5.02
C GLY A 144 -21.32 5.56 -3.93
N GLY A 145 -21.53 4.99 -2.74
CA GLY A 145 -20.62 5.14 -1.59
C GLY A 145 -21.08 6.15 -0.52
N ASN A 146 -20.45 6.13 0.66
CA ASN A 146 -20.72 7.10 1.74
C ASN A 146 -19.59 8.11 1.96
N ILE A 147 -19.82 9.33 1.52
CA ILE A 147 -18.89 10.45 1.69
C ILE A 147 -18.58 10.76 3.17
N LYS A 148 -19.51 10.54 4.10
CA LYS A 148 -19.33 10.71 5.57
C LYS A 148 -18.51 9.60 6.20
N LEU A 149 -18.39 8.45 5.55
CA LEU A 149 -17.44 7.43 5.98
C LEU A 149 -16.07 7.65 5.33
N SER A 150 -15.86 8.74 4.58
CA SER A 150 -14.68 8.97 3.75
C SER A 150 -14.51 7.91 2.65
N ASP A 151 -15.60 7.49 2.04
CA ASP A 151 -15.59 6.71 0.81
C ASP A 151 -15.49 7.70 -0.37
N SER A 152 -14.30 8.00 -0.88
CA SER A 152 -14.17 8.79 -2.11
C SER A 152 -14.22 7.85 -3.31
N GLY A 153 -15.43 7.69 -3.83
CA GLY A 153 -15.80 6.62 -4.74
C GLY A 153 -14.97 6.58 -6.00
N ASP A 154 -14.60 5.37 -6.40
CA ASP A 154 -13.84 5.13 -7.61
C ASP A 154 -14.56 5.64 -8.87
N VAL A 155 -15.90 5.71 -8.88
CA VAL A 155 -16.71 6.25 -9.97
C VAL A 155 -17.21 7.66 -9.64
N LEU A 156 -16.89 8.63 -10.49
CA LEU A 156 -17.39 10.00 -10.42
C LEU A 156 -18.23 10.34 -11.64
N LYS A 157 -19.13 11.30 -11.48
CA LYS A 157 -19.97 11.83 -12.56
C LYS A 157 -19.96 13.35 -12.51
N ASP A 158 -19.78 13.97 -13.66
CA ASP A 158 -20.15 15.37 -13.87
C ASP A 158 -21.43 15.47 -14.73
N ARG A 159 -21.85 16.68 -15.10
CA ARG A 159 -23.05 16.88 -15.95
C ARG A 159 -23.03 16.10 -17.28
N ARG A 160 -21.85 15.74 -17.79
CA ARG A 160 -21.65 15.21 -19.15
C ARG A 160 -21.03 13.81 -19.16
N ASN A 161 -20.19 13.50 -18.18
CA ASN A 161 -19.22 12.42 -18.26
C ASN A 161 -19.17 11.60 -16.97
N LEU A 162 -18.79 10.34 -17.14
CA LEU A 162 -18.41 9.41 -16.09
C LEU A 162 -16.89 9.28 -16.07
N TYR A 163 -16.35 9.20 -14.87
CA TYR A 163 -14.94 8.97 -14.62
C TYR A 163 -14.78 7.78 -13.70
N PHE A 164 -13.68 7.04 -13.86
CA PHE A 164 -13.27 6.03 -12.90
C PHE A 164 -11.78 6.18 -12.60
N GLN A 165 -11.45 6.36 -11.32
CA GLN A 165 -10.07 6.54 -10.85
C GLN A 165 -9.30 7.56 -11.71
N GLY A 166 -9.89 8.73 -11.93
CA GLY A 166 -9.28 9.79 -12.74
C GLY A 166 -9.33 9.61 -14.26
N ARG A 167 -9.86 8.50 -14.78
CA ARG A 167 -9.95 8.25 -16.23
C ARG A 167 -11.34 8.54 -16.74
N TRP A 168 -11.44 9.18 -17.90
CA TRP A 168 -12.74 9.31 -18.55
C TRP A 168 -13.22 7.92 -19.02
N LEU A 169 -14.46 7.58 -18.69
CA LEU A 169 -15.07 6.32 -19.08
C LEU A 169 -15.99 6.47 -20.30
N ALA A 170 -16.96 7.37 -20.17
CA ALA A 170 -18.03 7.53 -21.15
C ALA A 170 -18.85 8.79 -20.84
N SER A 171 -19.79 9.11 -21.74
CA SER A 171 -20.85 10.06 -21.41
C SER A 171 -21.71 9.54 -20.24
N ALA A 172 -22.10 10.46 -19.36
CA ALA A 172 -23.07 10.21 -18.31
C ALA A 172 -24.53 10.21 -18.81
N GLN A 173 -24.78 10.40 -20.11
CA GLN A 173 -26.12 10.30 -20.66
C GLN A 173 -26.56 8.83 -20.71
N GLY A 174 -27.70 8.52 -20.08
CA GLY A 174 -28.31 7.19 -20.13
C GLY A 174 -27.53 6.09 -19.41
N TYR A 175 -26.56 6.45 -18.56
CA TYR A 175 -25.87 5.45 -17.73
C TYR A 175 -26.78 4.89 -16.63
N SER A 176 -26.47 3.68 -16.20
CA SER A 176 -27.12 3.01 -15.07
C SER A 176 -26.10 2.19 -14.30
N ILE A 177 -26.08 2.31 -12.97
CA ILE A 177 -25.37 1.38 -12.10
C ILE A 177 -26.23 0.11 -12.01
N LEU A 178 -25.69 -1.04 -12.41
CA LEU A 178 -26.41 -2.30 -12.37
C LEU A 178 -26.27 -3.01 -11.02
N GLY A 179 -25.21 -2.73 -10.28
CA GLY A 179 -25.03 -3.21 -8.93
C GLY A 179 -23.68 -2.83 -8.33
N VAL A 180 -23.64 -2.84 -6.99
CA VAL A 180 -22.41 -2.70 -6.19
C VAL A 180 -22.39 -3.84 -5.16
N LYS A 181 -21.26 -4.52 -4.97
CA LYS A 181 -21.15 -5.63 -4.02
C LYS A 181 -19.82 -5.65 -3.28
N SER A 182 -19.86 -5.61 -1.94
CA SER A 182 -18.68 -5.67 -1.08
C SER A 182 -17.97 -7.03 -1.15
N TRP A 183 -16.64 -7.01 -1.04
CA TRP A 183 -15.78 -8.20 -1.01
C TRP A 183 -15.79 -8.88 0.37
N GLU A 184 -16.19 -8.20 1.45
CA GLU A 184 -16.12 -8.73 2.83
C GLU A 184 -17.13 -9.86 3.13
N GLN A 185 -17.91 -10.32 2.15
CA GLN A 185 -18.93 -11.38 2.29
C GLN A 185 -19.93 -11.19 3.45
N ARG A 186 -20.03 -9.99 4.04
CA ARG A 186 -21.10 -9.66 5.00
C ARG A 186 -22.45 -9.68 4.26
N ASN A 187 -23.52 -10.01 4.99
CA ASN A 187 -24.88 -10.13 4.45
C ASN A 187 -25.26 -8.96 3.53
N ILE A 188 -25.94 -9.29 2.42
CA ILE A 188 -26.46 -8.35 1.41
C ILE A 188 -27.28 -7.28 2.13
N LEU A 189 -26.84 -6.02 2.08
CA LEU A 189 -27.50 -4.96 2.83
C LEU A 189 -28.61 -4.23 2.04
N PHE A 190 -28.56 -4.01 0.72
CA PHE A 190 -29.61 -3.19 0.06
C PHE A 190 -29.94 -3.49 -1.43
N SER A 191 -31.10 -2.97 -1.82
CA SER A 191 -31.78 -3.10 -3.12
C SER A 191 -31.06 -2.36 -4.27
N PRO A 192 -31.13 -2.84 -5.53
CA PRO A 192 -30.54 -2.23 -6.73
C PRO A 192 -31.00 -0.79 -7.06
N THR A 193 -31.89 -0.20 -6.28
CA THR A 193 -32.56 1.08 -6.58
C THR A 193 -32.30 2.19 -5.57
N SER A 194 -31.61 1.92 -4.45
CA SER A 194 -31.33 2.96 -3.46
C SER A 194 -30.01 3.64 -3.77
N CYS A 195 -30.07 4.90 -4.21
CA CYS A 195 -28.99 5.87 -4.08
C CYS A 195 -28.73 6.24 -2.60
N ASP A 196 -28.99 5.33 -1.66
CA ASP A 196 -28.80 5.57 -0.23
C ASP A 196 -27.32 5.37 0.08
N THR A 197 -26.64 6.51 0.15
CA THR A 197 -25.21 6.71 0.33
C THR A 197 -24.79 6.58 1.79
N THR A 198 -25.62 6.08 2.70
CA THR A 198 -25.34 6.21 4.14
C THR A 198 -24.50 5.09 4.75
N SER A 199 -24.18 3.99 4.05
CA SER A 199 -23.41 2.87 4.64
C SER A 199 -22.81 1.91 3.61
N ASN A 200 -21.80 2.32 2.84
CA ASN A 200 -21.05 1.39 1.97
C ASN A 200 -19.61 1.18 2.46
N PRO A 201 -19.34 0.20 3.32
CA PRO A 201 -17.96 -0.16 3.68
C PRO A 201 -17.34 -0.98 2.53
N GLY A 202 -16.33 -0.40 1.88
CA GLY A 202 -15.49 -1.08 0.89
C GLY A 202 -14.49 -2.05 1.51
N PRO A 203 -13.80 -2.87 0.68
CA PRO A 203 -13.78 -2.80 -0.79
C PRO A 203 -14.98 -3.48 -1.49
N TRP A 204 -15.31 -3.07 -2.72
CA TRP A 204 -16.47 -3.57 -3.49
C TRP A 204 -16.22 -3.65 -5.00
N ASP A 205 -17.05 -4.42 -5.68
CA ASP A 205 -17.19 -4.41 -7.14
C ASP A 205 -18.34 -3.49 -7.57
N THR A 206 -18.16 -2.71 -8.62
CA THR A 206 -19.20 -1.89 -9.27
C THR A 206 -19.42 -2.34 -10.71
N ILE A 207 -20.67 -2.61 -11.07
CA ILE A 207 -21.07 -2.87 -12.45
C ILE A 207 -21.85 -1.67 -12.96
N LEU A 208 -21.36 -1.06 -14.03
CA LEU A 208 -21.95 0.11 -14.66
C LEU A 208 -22.29 -0.22 -16.12
N ARG A 209 -23.39 0.34 -16.62
CA ARG A 209 -23.78 0.24 -18.03
C ARG A 209 -24.01 1.62 -18.60
N THR A 210 -23.56 1.81 -19.83
CA THR A 210 -23.89 2.96 -20.67
C THR A 210 -24.66 2.49 -21.91
N ALA A 211 -25.03 3.40 -22.80
CA ALA A 211 -25.66 3.04 -24.06
C ALA A 211 -24.79 2.14 -24.96
N THR A 212 -23.46 2.15 -24.75
CA THR A 212 -22.49 1.50 -25.65
C THR A 212 -21.65 0.43 -24.99
N GLN A 213 -21.50 0.44 -23.66
CA GLN A 213 -20.60 -0.48 -22.95
C GLN A 213 -21.15 -0.91 -21.58
N VAL A 214 -20.66 -2.06 -21.11
CA VAL A 214 -20.77 -2.48 -19.71
C VAL A 214 -19.37 -2.46 -19.11
N PHE A 215 -19.26 -1.91 -17.91
CA PHE A 215 -18.03 -1.77 -17.15
C PHE A 215 -18.13 -2.56 -15.85
N VAL A 216 -17.05 -3.22 -15.48
CA VAL A 216 -16.83 -3.82 -14.16
C VAL A 216 -15.60 -3.16 -13.57
N ASN A 217 -15.76 -2.43 -12.46
CA ASN A 217 -14.70 -1.63 -11.82
C ASN A 217 -13.95 -0.76 -12.83
N GLY A 218 -14.71 -0.02 -13.65
CA GLY A 218 -14.17 0.85 -14.70
C GLY A 218 -13.56 0.15 -15.91
N VAL A 219 -13.47 -1.18 -15.92
CA VAL A 219 -12.98 -1.96 -17.07
C VAL A 219 -14.15 -2.33 -17.97
N ALA A 220 -14.12 -1.89 -19.24
CA ALA A 220 -15.09 -2.31 -20.23
C ALA A 220 -14.95 -3.82 -20.48
N ILE A 221 -16.06 -4.55 -20.35
CA ILE A 221 -16.11 -5.99 -20.62
C ILE A 221 -16.76 -6.27 -21.97
N ASP A 222 -16.43 -7.42 -22.57
CA ASP A 222 -17.05 -7.88 -23.82
C ASP A 222 -18.50 -8.34 -23.57
N ALA A 223 -19.39 -7.37 -23.42
CA ALA A 223 -20.81 -7.58 -23.19
C ALA A 223 -21.64 -6.63 -24.06
N ASP A 224 -22.72 -7.16 -24.65
CA ASP A 224 -23.73 -6.32 -25.30
C ASP A 224 -24.58 -5.58 -24.23
N PRO A 225 -24.55 -4.24 -24.15
CA PRO A 225 -25.22 -3.48 -23.08
C PRO A 225 -26.73 -3.66 -23.05
N ASN A 226 -27.35 -3.89 -24.21
CA ASN A 226 -28.80 -3.97 -24.37
C ASN A 226 -29.37 -5.30 -23.88
N SER A 227 -28.60 -6.38 -23.95
CA SER A 227 -29.00 -7.74 -23.55
C SER A 227 -28.31 -8.24 -22.27
N PHE A 228 -27.42 -7.43 -21.69
CA PHE A 228 -26.66 -7.77 -20.49
C PHE A 228 -27.56 -8.04 -19.28
N HIS A 229 -27.33 -9.17 -18.64
CA HIS A 229 -27.86 -9.49 -17.32
C HIS A 229 -26.88 -10.32 -16.50
N VAL A 230 -26.86 -10.06 -15.19
CA VAL A 230 -26.05 -10.83 -14.24
C VAL A 230 -26.73 -12.18 -13.98
N VAL A 231 -25.99 -13.27 -14.18
CA VAL A 231 -26.45 -14.65 -13.87
C VAL A 231 -26.03 -15.05 -12.45
N ARG A 232 -24.76 -14.78 -12.09
CA ARG A 232 -24.21 -15.03 -10.75
C ARG A 232 -23.05 -14.09 -10.50
N TRP A 233 -22.92 -13.56 -9.29
CA TRP A 233 -21.82 -12.66 -8.94
C TRP A 233 -21.28 -12.99 -7.55
N VAL A 234 -20.03 -13.44 -7.50
CA VAL A 234 -19.24 -13.59 -6.28
C VAL A 234 -18.21 -12.45 -6.29
N ALA A 235 -18.38 -11.51 -5.38
CA ALA A 235 -17.58 -10.29 -5.40
C ALA A 235 -16.09 -10.57 -5.16
N GLY A 236 -15.22 -9.87 -5.88
CA GLY A 236 -13.77 -10.07 -5.84
C GLY A 236 -13.29 -11.42 -6.41
N VAL A 237 -14.20 -12.27 -6.91
CA VAL A 237 -13.87 -13.63 -7.37
C VAL A 237 -14.32 -13.84 -8.81
N GLN A 238 -15.64 -13.79 -9.07
CA GLN A 238 -16.17 -14.10 -10.39
C GLN A 238 -17.55 -13.47 -10.64
N LEU A 239 -17.71 -12.88 -11.83
CA LEU A 239 -18.99 -12.50 -12.41
C LEU A 239 -19.33 -13.46 -13.56
N LEU A 240 -20.48 -14.10 -13.48
CA LEU A 240 -21.13 -14.83 -14.56
C LEU A 240 -22.26 -13.93 -15.10
N TYR A 241 -22.18 -13.57 -16.36
CA TYR A 241 -23.19 -12.75 -17.02
C TYR A 241 -23.67 -13.42 -18.29
N ARG A 242 -24.81 -12.97 -18.80
CA ARG A 242 -25.32 -13.40 -20.10
C ARG A 242 -25.68 -12.17 -20.92
N ASP A 243 -25.38 -12.27 -22.21
CA ASP A 243 -25.79 -11.32 -23.23
C ASP A 243 -26.31 -12.09 -24.47
N LYS A 244 -26.53 -11.39 -25.58
CA LYS A 244 -26.98 -11.99 -26.85
C LYS A 244 -26.02 -13.07 -27.40
N ALA A 245 -24.75 -13.08 -26.99
CA ALA A 245 -23.76 -14.07 -27.40
C ALA A 245 -23.71 -15.28 -26.43
N GLY A 246 -24.54 -15.30 -25.39
CA GLY A 246 -24.68 -16.41 -24.45
C GLY A 246 -24.11 -16.07 -23.08
N VAL A 247 -23.79 -17.11 -22.29
CA VAL A 247 -23.27 -16.97 -20.93
C VAL A 247 -21.75 -16.84 -20.97
N LYS A 248 -21.20 -15.79 -20.36
CA LYS A 248 -19.77 -15.52 -20.26
C LYS A 248 -19.33 -15.40 -18.80
N ARG A 249 -18.03 -15.61 -18.57
CA ARG A 249 -17.39 -15.50 -17.25
C ARG A 249 -16.38 -14.36 -17.29
N TYR A 250 -16.44 -13.52 -16.27
CA TYR A 250 -15.45 -12.49 -15.96
C TYR A 250 -14.87 -12.82 -14.59
N TYR A 251 -13.55 -13.00 -14.53
CA TYR A 251 -12.83 -13.24 -13.29
C TYR A 251 -12.24 -11.93 -12.80
N PHE A 252 -12.45 -11.61 -11.53
CA PHE A 252 -11.81 -10.46 -10.92
C PHE A 252 -10.33 -10.80 -10.74
N GLY A 253 -9.45 -10.06 -11.43
CA GLY A 253 -8.08 -10.49 -11.70
C GLY A 253 -7.02 -9.94 -10.75
N LYS A 254 -7.41 -9.21 -9.70
CA LYS A 254 -6.48 -8.59 -8.76
C LYS A 254 -6.73 -9.14 -7.35
N ASP A 255 -5.77 -9.92 -6.85
CA ASP A 255 -5.68 -10.16 -5.41
C ASP A 255 -4.84 -9.03 -4.81
N CYS A 256 -5.49 -8.23 -3.97
CA CYS A 256 -4.86 -7.11 -3.27
C CYS A 256 -4.82 -7.34 -1.77
N LEU A 257 -5.06 -8.59 -1.32
CA LEU A 257 -4.90 -9.01 0.05
C LEU A 257 -3.45 -9.40 0.33
N ASN A 258 -2.80 -10.05 -0.65
CA ASN A 258 -1.44 -10.56 -0.51
C ASN A 258 -0.44 -9.75 -1.33
N THR A 259 0.74 -9.51 -0.77
CA THR A 259 1.85 -8.86 -1.51
C THR A 259 2.30 -9.71 -2.70
N PHE A 260 2.41 -11.03 -2.53
CA PHE A 260 2.63 -11.99 -3.60
C PHE A 260 1.41 -12.89 -3.72
N ASN A 261 0.86 -13.00 -4.93
CA ASN A 261 -0.24 -13.92 -5.24
C ASN A 261 0.22 -14.94 -6.26
N VAL A 262 0.26 -16.20 -5.82
CA VAL A 262 0.62 -17.37 -6.64
C VAL A 262 -0.66 -17.90 -7.30
N GLN A 263 -0.78 -17.70 -8.61
CA GLN A 263 -1.90 -18.17 -9.41
C GLN A 263 -1.50 -19.43 -10.19
N ARG A 264 -2.47 -20.02 -10.91
CA ARG A 264 -2.24 -21.27 -11.67
C ARG A 264 -1.12 -21.16 -12.71
N ASP A 265 -1.03 -20.03 -13.40
CA ASP A 265 -0.17 -19.84 -14.57
C ASP A 265 0.83 -18.70 -14.42
N LYS A 266 0.77 -17.96 -13.30
CA LYS A 266 1.62 -16.80 -13.05
C LYS A 266 1.72 -16.46 -11.58
N VAL A 267 2.76 -15.71 -11.23
CA VAL A 267 2.87 -15.05 -9.93
C VAL A 267 2.74 -13.55 -10.14
N THR A 268 1.86 -12.91 -9.38
CA THR A 268 1.73 -11.46 -9.36
C THR A 268 2.21 -10.91 -8.04
N TRP A 269 2.69 -9.66 -8.04
CA TRP A 269 3.04 -8.95 -6.83
C TRP A 269 2.44 -7.55 -6.79
N MET A 270 2.22 -7.04 -5.59
CA MET A 270 1.60 -5.74 -5.34
C MET A 270 2.62 -4.62 -5.46
N THR A 271 2.51 -3.84 -6.54
CA THR A 271 3.36 -2.67 -6.78
C THR A 271 2.86 -1.44 -6.04
N ARG A 272 1.56 -1.41 -5.75
CA ARG A 272 0.91 -0.33 -5.02
C ARG A 272 -0.25 -0.86 -4.21
N GLU A 273 -0.28 -0.51 -2.93
CA GLU A 273 -1.37 -0.85 -2.03
C GLU A 273 -2.64 -0.08 -2.39
N ALA A 274 -3.80 -0.72 -2.24
CA ALA A 274 -5.07 -0.02 -2.38
C ALA A 274 -5.33 0.85 -1.14
N SER A 275 -6.12 1.90 -1.32
CA SER A 275 -6.88 2.45 -0.20
C SER A 275 -7.82 1.37 0.38
N ARG A 276 -8.26 1.52 1.64
CA ARG A 276 -9.16 0.56 2.32
C ARG A 276 -10.44 0.23 1.52
N ARG A 277 -10.83 1.08 0.56
CA ARG A 277 -12.15 1.03 -0.08
C ARG A 277 -12.14 0.99 -1.60
N GLY A 278 -10.99 1.02 -2.27
CA GLY A 278 -10.93 1.03 -3.73
C GLY A 278 -10.33 -0.24 -4.34
N ASP A 279 -10.70 -0.51 -5.60
CA ASP A 279 -10.03 -1.50 -6.48
C ASP A 279 -8.77 -0.90 -7.16
N ASP A 280 -8.18 0.11 -6.51
CA ASP A 280 -7.09 0.95 -7.02
C ASP A 280 -5.69 0.37 -6.81
N CYS A 281 -5.58 -0.75 -6.09
CA CYS A 281 -4.34 -1.50 -6.00
C CYS A 281 -3.80 -1.83 -7.40
N ARG A 282 -2.47 -1.88 -7.46
CA ARG A 282 -1.76 -2.22 -8.69
C ARG A 282 -0.89 -3.42 -8.44
N ILE A 283 -0.99 -4.35 -9.37
CA ILE A 283 -0.20 -5.58 -9.38
C ILE A 283 0.59 -5.64 -10.68
N ALA A 284 1.74 -6.29 -10.62
CA ALA A 284 2.53 -6.65 -11.78
C ALA A 284 2.79 -8.15 -11.78
N THR A 285 2.88 -8.75 -12.97
CA THR A 285 3.28 -10.16 -13.12
C THR A 285 4.79 -10.26 -13.01
N ILE A 286 5.30 -11.21 -12.23
CA ILE A 286 6.72 -11.53 -12.19
C ILE A 286 7.04 -12.38 -13.42
N PRO A 287 7.88 -11.92 -14.36
CA PRO A 287 8.16 -12.66 -15.58
C PRO A 287 9.04 -13.90 -15.30
N ASN A 288 8.85 -14.95 -16.10
CA ASN A 288 9.70 -16.15 -16.12
C ASN A 288 9.79 -16.92 -14.77
N VAL A 289 8.73 -16.84 -13.96
CA VAL A 289 8.58 -17.61 -12.73
C VAL A 289 7.55 -18.70 -12.95
N ASP A 290 7.92 -19.91 -12.59
CA ASP A 290 6.98 -21.02 -12.46
C ASP A 290 6.32 -20.94 -11.08
N PRO A 291 4.98 -20.77 -11.00
CA PRO A 291 4.26 -20.69 -9.73
C PRO A 291 4.49 -21.87 -8.79
N GLU A 292 4.80 -23.06 -9.31
CA GLU A 292 5.02 -24.28 -8.50
C GLU A 292 6.23 -24.16 -7.56
N TYR A 293 7.24 -23.38 -7.95
CA TYR A 293 8.49 -23.23 -7.20
C TYR A 293 8.63 -21.85 -6.53
N PHE A 294 7.58 -21.04 -6.53
CA PHE A 294 7.58 -19.71 -5.90
C PHE A 294 7.01 -19.81 -4.48
N HIS A 295 7.81 -19.47 -3.49
CA HIS A 295 7.50 -19.67 -2.08
C HIS A 295 7.53 -18.34 -1.32
N PRO A 296 6.38 -17.70 -1.04
CA PRO A 296 6.29 -16.60 -0.10
C PRO A 296 6.76 -17.02 1.30
N ILE A 297 7.59 -16.21 1.95
CA ILE A 297 8.22 -16.51 3.23
C ILE A 297 7.55 -15.68 4.34
N HIS A 298 6.87 -16.38 5.27
CA HIS A 298 6.35 -15.89 6.55
C HIS A 298 5.23 -14.82 6.52
N TYR A 299 4.68 -14.51 7.72
CA TYR A 299 3.65 -13.53 8.06
C TYR A 299 3.82 -12.14 7.44
N ASN A 300 5.04 -11.81 7.00
CA ASN A 300 5.33 -10.51 6.41
C ASN A 300 4.84 -10.40 4.95
N TRP A 301 4.65 -11.51 4.22
CA TRP A 301 4.26 -11.56 2.79
C TRP A 301 5.12 -10.71 1.83
N THR A 302 6.08 -9.93 2.29
CA THR A 302 6.92 -9.01 1.51
C THR A 302 8.17 -9.68 0.95
N VAL A 303 8.47 -10.89 1.41
CA VAL A 303 9.61 -11.69 0.97
C VAL A 303 9.12 -13.00 0.38
N ALA A 304 9.71 -13.40 -0.74
CA ALA A 304 9.46 -14.68 -1.37
C ALA A 304 10.74 -15.22 -2.02
N GLN A 305 10.85 -16.53 -2.14
CA GLN A 305 11.95 -17.19 -2.80
C GLN A 305 11.47 -17.95 -4.04
N TYR A 306 12.25 -17.87 -5.12
CA TYR A 306 12.13 -18.76 -6.26
C TYR A 306 13.51 -19.23 -6.68
N LYS A 307 13.81 -20.50 -6.42
CA LYS A 307 15.13 -21.10 -6.63
C LYS A 307 16.22 -20.30 -5.89
N ASP A 308 17.24 -19.83 -6.61
CA ASP A 308 18.35 -19.02 -6.09
C ASP A 308 18.01 -17.53 -5.98
N LEU A 309 16.76 -17.11 -6.19
CA LEU A 309 16.37 -15.71 -6.18
C LEU A 309 15.48 -15.41 -4.98
N LEU A 310 15.88 -14.41 -4.20
CA LEU A 310 15.12 -13.83 -3.10
C LEU A 310 14.48 -12.52 -3.57
N TYR A 311 13.16 -12.51 -3.60
CA TYR A 311 12.31 -11.38 -3.95
C TYR A 311 11.90 -10.65 -2.68
N GLN A 312 12.08 -9.33 -2.66
CA GLN A 312 11.69 -8.48 -1.53
C GLN A 312 10.94 -7.25 -2.04
N ALA A 313 9.68 -7.10 -1.65
CA ALA A 313 8.84 -5.95 -1.95
C ALA A 313 9.00 -4.86 -0.86
N LYS A 314 9.66 -3.75 -1.18
CA LYS A 314 9.96 -2.64 -0.27
C LYS A 314 9.11 -1.42 -0.56
N TYR A 315 8.68 -0.70 0.47
CA TYR A 315 8.06 0.61 0.29
C TYR A 315 9.08 1.64 -0.21
N VAL A 316 8.67 2.44 -1.18
CA VAL A 316 9.38 3.65 -1.61
C VAL A 316 8.56 4.92 -1.36
N SER A 317 7.31 4.74 -0.95
CA SER A 317 6.40 5.76 -0.46
C SER A 317 5.31 5.07 0.39
N PRO A 318 4.36 5.82 0.99
CA PRO A 318 3.27 5.22 1.75
C PRO A 318 2.43 4.18 1.00
N VAL A 319 2.38 4.27 -0.33
CA VAL A 319 1.49 3.44 -1.15
C VAL A 319 2.25 2.64 -2.21
N ASP A 320 3.41 3.11 -2.67
CA ASP A 320 4.14 2.48 -3.77
C ASP A 320 5.29 1.62 -3.26
N ARG A 321 5.48 0.49 -3.93
CA ARG A 321 6.47 -0.54 -3.60
C ARG A 321 7.33 -0.87 -4.80
N VAL A 322 8.57 -1.26 -4.52
CA VAL A 322 9.52 -1.76 -5.51
C VAL A 322 9.94 -3.18 -5.15
N LEU A 323 10.13 -3.99 -6.18
CA LEU A 323 10.62 -5.37 -6.02
C LEU A 323 12.13 -5.39 -6.19
N THR A 324 12.83 -5.72 -5.12
CA THR A 324 14.27 -5.98 -5.13
C THR A 324 14.49 -7.49 -5.30
N ILE A 325 15.44 -7.88 -6.14
CA ILE A 325 15.78 -9.28 -6.38
C ILE A 325 17.25 -9.49 -5.99
N THR A 326 17.51 -10.42 -5.08
CA THR A 326 18.84 -10.79 -4.63
C THR A 326 19.13 -12.23 -5.03
N ARG A 327 20.27 -12.49 -5.65
CA ARG A 327 20.72 -13.87 -5.93
C ARG A 327 21.40 -14.44 -4.69
N LEU A 328 20.91 -15.58 -4.24
CA LEU A 328 21.51 -16.37 -3.17
C LEU A 328 22.79 -17.05 -3.67
N PRO A 329 23.84 -17.13 -2.85
CA PRO A 329 25.09 -17.78 -3.24
C PRO A 329 24.97 -19.31 -3.32
N ASP A 330 23.97 -19.89 -2.65
CA ASP A 330 23.64 -21.32 -2.73
C ASP A 330 22.19 -21.49 -3.26
N PRO A 331 22.01 -22.08 -4.46
CA PRO A 331 20.70 -22.28 -5.07
C PRO A 331 19.85 -23.36 -4.39
N GLN A 332 20.43 -24.20 -3.53
CA GLN A 332 19.74 -25.32 -2.86
C GLN A 332 19.19 -24.94 -1.49
N VAL A 333 19.58 -23.79 -0.94
CA VAL A 333 19.10 -23.37 0.38
C VAL A 333 17.64 -22.96 0.29
N GLN A 334 16.80 -23.47 1.19
CA GLN A 334 15.45 -22.96 1.39
C GLN A 334 15.44 -22.05 2.60
N LEU A 335 15.10 -20.78 2.40
CA LEU A 335 15.07 -19.80 3.47
C LEU A 335 13.74 -19.86 4.22
N LYS A 336 13.82 -19.62 5.53
CA LYS A 336 12.66 -19.48 6.42
C LYS A 336 12.66 -18.11 7.09
N ALA A 337 11.58 -17.79 7.80
CA ALA A 337 11.54 -16.64 8.71
C ALA A 337 12.69 -16.72 9.74
N GLY A 338 13.17 -15.55 10.18
CA GLY A 338 14.28 -15.43 11.09
C GLY A 338 15.65 -15.51 10.41
N ALA A 339 16.67 -15.94 11.16
CA ALA A 339 18.05 -16.00 10.68
C ALA A 339 18.34 -17.27 9.86
N ASN A 340 18.97 -17.09 8.70
CA ASN A 340 19.43 -18.17 7.81
C ASN A 340 20.89 -17.97 7.47
N LEU A 341 21.75 -18.95 7.79
CA LEU A 341 23.15 -18.94 7.36
C LEU A 341 23.25 -19.48 5.93
N VAL A 342 23.69 -18.66 4.98
CA VAL A 342 23.86 -19.04 3.57
C VAL A 342 25.27 -18.70 3.12
N GLY A 343 26.08 -19.73 2.87
CA GLY A 343 27.51 -19.55 2.65
C GLY A 343 28.18 -18.90 3.87
N LYS A 344 28.71 -17.69 3.72
CA LYS A 344 29.35 -16.92 4.80
C LYS A 344 28.48 -15.80 5.36
N GLN A 345 27.28 -15.59 4.81
CA GLN A 345 26.41 -14.48 5.15
C GLN A 345 25.19 -14.96 5.92
N ILE A 346 24.65 -14.09 6.77
CA ILE A 346 23.40 -14.35 7.48
C ILE A 346 22.30 -13.53 6.80
N TYR A 347 21.29 -14.22 6.31
CA TYR A 347 20.06 -13.65 5.76
C TYR A 347 19.00 -13.68 6.85
N PHE A 348 18.71 -12.52 7.44
CA PHE A 348 17.62 -12.37 8.38
C PHE A 348 16.35 -11.93 7.65
N ILE A 349 15.26 -12.70 7.81
CA ILE A 349 13.94 -12.42 7.20
C ILE A 349 12.93 -12.16 8.32
N GLY A 350 12.54 -10.90 8.53
CA GLY A 350 11.53 -10.49 9.54
C GLY A 350 10.48 -9.55 8.97
N ASP A 351 9.73 -8.87 9.85
CA ASP A 351 8.58 -8.00 9.50
C ASP A 351 8.92 -6.77 8.66
N GLY A 352 10.17 -6.37 8.63
CA GLY A 352 10.63 -5.31 7.76
C GLY A 352 11.41 -5.78 6.50
N GLY A 353 11.48 -7.10 6.33
CA GLY A 353 12.00 -7.77 5.15
C GLY A 353 13.36 -8.41 5.39
N VAL A 354 14.26 -8.30 4.41
CA VAL A 354 15.56 -8.99 4.38
C VAL A 354 16.69 -8.05 4.82
N GLN A 355 17.46 -8.49 5.81
CA GLN A 355 18.75 -7.91 6.17
C GLN A 355 19.86 -8.93 5.94
N ILE A 356 20.93 -8.51 5.27
CA ILE A 356 22.10 -9.35 4.98
C ILE A 356 23.24 -8.89 5.88
N ILE A 357 23.80 -9.82 6.65
CA ILE A 357 24.85 -9.55 7.63
C ILE A 357 26.08 -10.37 7.26
N ASP A 358 27.22 -9.71 7.18
CA ASP A 358 28.54 -10.34 7.06
C ASP A 358 29.14 -10.53 8.46
N PRO A 359 29.12 -11.74 9.04
CA PRO A 359 29.83 -12.01 10.28
C PRO A 359 31.36 -11.94 10.07
N ILE A 360 32.09 -11.54 11.10
CA ILE A 360 33.56 -11.54 11.10
C ILE A 360 34.09 -12.94 11.39
N GLY A 361 33.44 -13.67 12.29
CA GLY A 361 33.84 -15.00 12.74
C GLY A 361 32.72 -16.04 12.65
N PRO A 362 32.99 -17.28 13.09
CA PRO A 362 31.96 -18.30 13.24
C PRO A 362 30.86 -17.84 14.19
N LEU A 363 29.61 -17.99 13.79
CA LEU A 363 28.47 -17.61 14.62
C LEU A 363 28.25 -18.63 15.74
N VAL A 364 28.16 -18.16 16.98
CA VAL A 364 27.87 -18.96 18.18
C VAL A 364 26.55 -18.47 18.79
N TRP A 365 25.56 -19.36 18.90
CA TRP A 365 24.26 -19.05 19.49
C TRP A 365 24.30 -19.13 21.01
N PHE A 366 23.68 -18.16 21.69
CA PHE A 366 23.56 -18.19 23.15
C PHE A 366 22.64 -19.32 23.60
N LYS A 367 22.81 -19.78 24.84
CA LYS A 367 21.88 -20.74 25.45
C LYS A 367 20.80 -20.01 26.23
N ASN A 368 19.56 -20.43 26.04
CA ASN A 368 18.43 -20.05 26.87
C ASN A 368 18.58 -20.65 28.29
N PRO A 369 17.83 -20.15 29.29
CA PRO A 369 17.87 -20.69 30.65
C PRO A 369 17.55 -22.18 30.77
N ASP A 370 16.78 -22.73 29.82
CA ASP A 370 16.44 -24.16 29.73
C ASP A 370 17.54 -25.01 29.07
N GLY A 371 18.64 -24.39 28.63
CA GLY A 371 19.77 -25.04 27.98
C GLY A 371 19.64 -25.23 26.47
N SER A 372 18.49 -24.90 25.87
CA SER A 372 18.31 -24.86 24.42
C SER A 372 19.11 -23.71 23.79
N PHE A 373 19.42 -23.79 22.50
CA PHE A 373 20.01 -22.66 21.78
C PHE A 373 18.96 -21.61 21.49
N SER A 374 19.30 -20.35 21.72
CA SER A 374 18.51 -19.19 21.32
C SER A 374 18.39 -19.13 19.80
N ASP A 375 17.26 -18.65 19.33
CA ASP A 375 16.98 -18.23 17.95
C ASP A 375 17.04 -16.70 17.79
N VAL A 376 17.22 -15.96 18.88
CA VAL A 376 17.24 -14.50 18.93
C VAL A 376 18.66 -13.95 19.05
N PHE A 377 19.51 -14.52 19.90
CA PHE A 377 20.86 -13.98 20.14
C PHE A 377 21.96 -14.91 19.69
N ALA A 378 22.94 -14.35 19.00
CA ALA A 378 24.20 -15.01 18.69
C ALA A 378 25.36 -14.04 18.83
N HIS A 379 26.59 -14.53 18.73
CA HIS A 379 27.78 -13.71 18.67
C HIS A 379 28.83 -14.30 17.73
N ASP A 380 29.78 -13.47 17.31
CA ASP A 380 31.05 -13.92 16.75
C ASP A 380 32.21 -13.42 17.63
N ASP A 381 33.41 -13.32 17.07
CA ASP A 381 34.60 -12.86 17.79
C ASP A 381 34.57 -11.36 18.16
N ARG A 382 33.62 -10.57 17.65
CA ARG A 382 33.59 -9.11 17.83
C ARG A 382 32.20 -8.53 18.15
N TYR A 383 31.14 -9.11 17.62
CA TYR A 383 29.80 -8.56 17.67
C TYR A 383 28.82 -9.51 18.35
N LEU A 384 27.89 -8.91 19.10
CA LEU A 384 26.63 -9.52 19.48
C LEU A 384 25.62 -9.29 18.35
N TYR A 385 24.90 -10.34 17.96
CA TYR A 385 23.87 -10.31 16.94
C TYR A 385 22.48 -10.51 17.53
N PHE A 386 21.51 -9.83 16.93
CA PHE A 386 20.11 -9.90 17.33
C PHE A 386 19.20 -10.20 16.14
N PHE A 387 18.41 -11.26 16.29
CA PHE A 387 17.54 -11.85 15.29
C PHE A 387 16.08 -11.97 15.76
N GLY A 388 15.65 -11.17 16.74
CA GLY A 388 14.23 -11.07 17.06
C GLY A 388 13.43 -10.40 15.94
N ASP A 389 12.18 -10.84 15.78
CA ASP A 389 11.23 -10.35 14.76
C ASP A 389 10.75 -8.92 15.04
N THR A 390 10.76 -8.51 16.30
CA THR A 390 10.28 -7.20 16.80
C THR A 390 11.32 -6.08 16.70
N LEU A 391 12.51 -6.35 16.12
CA LEU A 391 13.48 -5.31 15.78
C LEU A 391 12.99 -4.55 14.54
N VAL A 392 12.76 -3.24 14.69
CA VAL A 392 12.57 -2.31 13.57
C VAL A 392 13.69 -2.45 12.54
N ASP A 393 13.41 -2.29 11.24
CA ASP A 393 14.40 -2.52 10.17
C ASP A 393 15.69 -1.73 10.30
N SER A 394 15.61 -0.56 10.92
CA SER A 394 16.73 0.35 11.18
C SER A 394 17.47 0.04 12.50
N GLY A 395 16.93 -0.85 13.33
CA GLY A 395 17.51 -1.24 14.59
C GLY A 395 18.82 -1.99 14.36
N GLN A 396 19.85 -1.59 15.10
CA GLN A 396 21.16 -2.23 14.98
C GLN A 396 21.06 -3.72 15.36
N ARG A 397 21.11 -4.61 14.36
CA ARG A 397 21.17 -6.07 14.57
C ARG A 397 22.54 -6.56 15.02
N ARG A 398 23.51 -5.65 15.14
CA ARG A 398 24.85 -5.92 15.63
C ARG A 398 25.27 -4.87 16.65
N ASN A 399 25.78 -5.31 17.79
CA ASN A 399 26.33 -4.46 18.83
C ASN A 399 27.77 -4.85 19.13
N VAL A 400 28.62 -3.86 19.45
CA VAL A 400 29.95 -4.13 20.01
C VAL A 400 29.80 -4.22 21.52
N THR A 401 30.36 -5.27 22.12
CA THR A 401 30.55 -5.34 23.57
C THR A 401 32.00 -5.64 23.88
N ARG A 402 32.49 -5.18 25.02
CA ARG A 402 33.82 -5.53 25.52
C ARG A 402 33.89 -6.95 26.11
N THR A 403 32.74 -7.59 26.34
CA THR A 403 32.62 -8.76 27.23
C THR A 403 31.74 -9.86 26.63
N LEU A 404 32.14 -10.38 25.47
CA LEU A 404 31.41 -11.47 24.78
C LEU A 404 31.36 -12.75 25.63
N ASP A 405 32.47 -13.10 26.27
CA ASP A 405 32.63 -14.37 26.99
C ASP A 405 31.76 -14.49 28.27
N THR A 406 31.33 -13.36 28.83
CA THR A 406 30.51 -13.32 30.06
C THR A 406 29.04 -12.98 29.77
N ALA A 407 28.71 -12.70 28.51
CA ALA A 407 27.35 -12.42 28.09
C ALA A 407 26.47 -13.67 28.22
N HIS A 408 25.25 -13.50 28.73
CA HIS A 408 24.30 -14.61 28.90
C HIS A 408 22.86 -14.11 28.90
N ILE A 409 21.93 -15.00 28.52
CA ILE A 409 20.50 -14.73 28.63
C ILE A 409 20.11 -14.88 30.10
N ASP A 410 19.40 -13.89 30.65
CA ASP A 410 18.97 -13.91 32.04
C ASP A 410 17.89 -14.97 32.29
N LYS A 411 17.59 -15.25 33.56
CA LYS A 411 16.63 -16.29 33.95
C LYS A 411 15.22 -16.07 33.41
N SER A 412 14.85 -14.83 33.08
CA SER A 412 13.54 -14.51 32.54
C SER A 412 13.43 -14.89 31.05
N GLY A 413 14.57 -15.03 30.37
CA GLY A 413 14.63 -15.23 28.93
C GLY A 413 14.46 -13.95 28.13
N TYR A 414 14.17 -12.80 28.77
CA TYR A 414 13.86 -11.54 28.11
C TYR A 414 15.05 -10.59 27.95
N TYR A 415 16.19 -10.87 28.59
CA TYR A 415 17.35 -9.99 28.52
C TYR A 415 18.64 -10.74 28.21
N LEU A 416 19.42 -10.20 27.27
CA LEU A 416 20.84 -10.53 27.14
C LEU A 416 21.64 -9.60 28.05
N VAL A 417 22.30 -10.16 29.06
CA VAL A 417 23.08 -9.43 30.06
C VAL A 417 24.54 -9.42 29.66
N THR A 418 25.14 -8.23 29.62
CA THR A 418 26.59 -8.03 29.50
C THR A 418 27.12 -7.36 30.78
N GLU A 419 28.44 -7.11 30.84
CA GLU A 419 29.00 -6.32 31.95
C GLU A 419 28.59 -4.84 31.87
N GLU A 420 28.36 -4.34 30.65
CA GLU A 420 28.05 -2.94 30.35
C GLU A 420 26.58 -2.61 30.63
N GLY A 421 25.68 -3.59 30.52
CA GLY A 421 24.25 -3.38 30.65
C GLY A 421 23.42 -4.60 30.26
N LYS A 422 22.17 -4.36 29.88
CA LYS A 422 21.24 -5.40 29.41
C LYS A 422 20.60 -4.97 28.09
N TYR A 423 20.41 -5.92 27.19
CA TYR A 423 19.65 -5.76 25.95
C TYR A 423 18.33 -6.51 26.06
N GLU A 424 17.22 -5.85 25.76
CA GLU A 424 15.88 -6.46 25.76
C GLU A 424 15.59 -7.26 24.48
N VAL A 425 15.08 -8.49 24.62
CA VAL A 425 14.75 -9.44 23.53
C VAL A 425 13.73 -8.91 22.52
N ILE A 426 12.91 -7.95 22.89
CA ILE A 426 11.83 -7.46 22.04
C ILE A 426 12.37 -6.40 21.07
N ASN A 427 13.11 -5.40 21.54
CA ASN A 427 13.43 -4.21 20.74
C ASN A 427 14.94 -3.92 20.69
N ASN A 428 15.78 -4.78 21.28
CA ASN A 428 17.22 -4.55 21.47
C ASN A 428 17.54 -3.25 22.24
N ALA A 429 16.61 -2.78 23.08
CA ALA A 429 16.83 -1.60 23.91
C ALA A 429 17.93 -1.88 24.92
N PHE A 430 18.94 -1.01 24.95
CA PHE A 430 20.06 -1.12 25.88
C PHE A 430 19.80 -0.30 27.14
N THR A 431 19.88 -0.96 28.29
CA THR A 431 19.86 -0.32 29.60
C THR A 431 21.24 -0.47 30.23
N SER A 432 21.95 0.64 30.44
CA SER A 432 23.22 0.62 31.18
C SER A 432 23.00 0.23 32.64
N ARG A 433 24.01 -0.39 33.26
CA ARG A 433 24.00 -0.66 34.70
C ARG A 433 24.00 0.59 35.56
#